data_AF-A0A432FEC2-F1
#
_entry.id   AF-A0A432FEC2-F1
#
_cell.length_a   1.000
_cell.length_b   1.000
_cell.length_c   1.000
_cell.angle_alpha   90.00
_cell.angle_beta   90.00
_cell.angle_gamma   90.00
#
_symmetry.space_group_name_H-M   'P 1'
#
loop_
_entity.id
_entity.type
_entity.pdbx_description
1 polymer ?
#
loop_
_entity_poly.entity_id
_entity_poly.type
_entity_poly.pdbx_seq_one_letter_code
_entity_poly.pdbx_strand_id
1 'polypeptide(L)'
;MPTIELHRGIDLKYQIHDFKARDIDYILISEDTYTNKELKTLTLEAKSNVINIYVNNLNQNFTLPSETFLIRVDCPEKVIRLEKRIGSIEVFNNNREIPPFSLTIDNKLNGRYSGEIQMTLAKMPAREYINLIGSIAKEQHGLLLSGFILDKEIKFVNNEKK
;
A
#
# COMPACT_ATOMS: atom_id res chain seq x y z
N MET A 1 -23.68 -6.85 -0.51
CA MET A 1 -24.24 -5.62 -1.14
C MET A 1 -23.45 -4.39 -0.67
N PRO A 2 -22.67 -3.71 -1.51
CA PRO A 2 -21.84 -2.58 -1.05
C PRO A 2 -22.59 -1.25 -1.01
N THR A 3 -22.20 -0.36 -0.09
CA THR A 3 -22.68 1.03 -0.04
C THR A 3 -22.01 1.90 -1.11
N ILE A 4 -20.71 1.70 -1.35
CA ILE A 4 -19.95 2.40 -2.39
C ILE A 4 -19.93 1.53 -3.63
N GLU A 5 -20.43 2.04 -4.77
CA GLU A 5 -20.52 1.25 -6.01
C GLU A 5 -19.15 0.75 -6.50
N LEU A 6 -18.07 1.53 -6.27
CA LEU A 6 -16.70 1.11 -6.57
C LEU A 6 -16.25 -0.14 -5.80
N HIS A 7 -16.93 -0.51 -4.71
CA HIS A 7 -16.63 -1.73 -3.94
C HIS A 7 -17.31 -2.98 -4.51
N ARG A 8 -18.15 -2.86 -5.55
CA ARG A 8 -18.84 -4.02 -6.14
C ARG A 8 -17.83 -5.00 -6.73
N GLY A 9 -17.89 -6.25 -6.26
CA GLY A 9 -16.99 -7.32 -6.69
C GLY A 9 -15.57 -7.22 -6.11
N ILE A 10 -15.31 -6.28 -5.21
CA ILE A 10 -14.04 -6.16 -4.49
C ILE A 10 -14.10 -6.99 -3.21
N ASP A 11 -13.02 -7.69 -2.85
CA ASP A 11 -12.94 -8.42 -1.58
C ASP A 11 -13.05 -7.47 -0.38
N LEU A 12 -13.82 -7.86 0.63
CA LEU A 12 -14.08 -7.08 1.85
C LEU A 12 -12.80 -6.59 2.54
N LYS A 13 -11.69 -7.32 2.46
CA LYS A 13 -10.41 -6.88 3.03
C LYS A 13 -9.96 -5.53 2.46
N TYR A 14 -10.19 -5.25 1.18
CA TYR A 14 -9.85 -3.97 0.57
C TYR A 14 -10.86 -2.88 0.91
N GLN A 15 -12.15 -3.23 0.90
CA GLN A 15 -13.24 -2.29 1.22
C GLN A 15 -13.09 -1.70 2.63
N ILE A 16 -12.72 -2.55 3.60
CA ILE A 16 -12.48 -2.13 4.99
C ILE A 16 -11.43 -1.02 5.06
N HIS A 17 -10.33 -1.13 4.32
CA HIS A 17 -9.28 -0.10 4.35
C HIS A 17 -9.69 1.20 3.66
N ASP A 18 -10.55 1.16 2.64
CA ASP A 18 -11.14 2.38 2.06
C ASP A 18 -12.11 3.06 3.04
N PHE A 19 -12.95 2.29 3.74
CA PHE A 19 -13.83 2.85 4.77
C PHE A 19 -13.06 3.46 5.95
N LYS A 20 -12.00 2.80 6.41
CA LYS A 20 -11.13 3.34 7.47
C LYS A 20 -10.46 4.64 7.08
N ALA A 21 -9.95 4.73 5.85
CA ALA A 21 -9.31 5.95 5.37
C ALA A 21 -10.30 7.14 5.37
N ARG A 22 -11.59 6.86 5.23
CA ARG A 22 -12.69 7.84 5.28
C ARG A 22 -13.26 8.08 6.69
N ASP A 23 -12.63 7.53 7.72
CA ASP A 23 -13.05 7.65 9.12
C ASP A 23 -14.49 7.19 9.37
N ILE A 24 -14.92 6.09 8.74
CA ILE A 24 -16.23 5.49 8.98
C ILE A 24 -16.23 4.69 10.29
N ASP A 25 -17.12 5.05 11.22
CA ASP A 25 -17.21 4.43 12.55
C ASP A 25 -17.73 2.98 12.53
N TYR A 26 -18.70 2.69 11.66
CA TYR A 26 -19.40 1.41 11.62
C TYR A 26 -19.45 0.85 10.20
N ILE A 27 -18.96 -0.38 10.04
CA ILE A 27 -19.05 -1.15 8.81
C ILE A 27 -20.00 -2.33 9.06
N LEU A 28 -21.14 -2.33 8.37
CA LEU A 28 -22.10 -3.43 8.41
C LEU A 28 -21.84 -4.37 7.22
N ILE A 29 -21.52 -5.62 7.51
CA ILE A 29 -21.29 -6.65 6.50
C ILE A 29 -22.61 -7.37 6.24
N SER A 30 -23.20 -7.16 5.07
CA SER A 30 -24.48 -7.75 4.68
C SER A 30 -24.33 -9.08 3.91
N GLU A 31 -23.12 -9.59 3.79
CA GLU A 31 -22.75 -10.70 2.91
C GLU A 31 -22.72 -12.02 3.70
N ASP A 32 -23.30 -13.09 3.18
CA ASP A 32 -23.38 -14.41 3.80
C ASP A 32 -22.30 -15.39 3.31
N THR A 33 -21.45 -14.97 2.38
CA THR A 33 -20.43 -15.81 1.74
C THR A 33 -19.15 -16.01 2.58
N TYR A 34 -18.94 -15.23 3.64
CA TYR A 34 -17.75 -15.32 4.49
C TYR A 34 -17.92 -16.31 5.63
N THR A 35 -16.87 -17.09 5.90
CA THR A 35 -16.82 -17.95 7.08
C THR A 35 -16.68 -17.12 8.37
N ASN A 36 -17.12 -17.69 9.49
CA ASN A 36 -16.92 -17.07 10.81
C ASN A 36 -15.44 -16.76 11.12
N LYS A 37 -14.50 -17.55 10.56
CA LYS A 37 -13.07 -17.31 10.75
C LYS A 37 -12.61 -16.07 9.98
N GLU A 38 -13.02 -15.95 8.71
CA GLU A 38 -12.71 -14.79 7.89
C GLU A 38 -13.32 -13.52 8.48
N LEU A 39 -14.59 -13.57 8.91
CA LEU A 39 -15.25 -12.44 9.57
C LEU A 39 -14.53 -11.99 10.84
N LYS A 40 -14.02 -12.94 11.66
CA LYS A 40 -13.22 -12.59 12.85
C LYS A 40 -11.93 -11.85 12.47
N THR A 41 -11.19 -12.35 11.47
CA THR A 41 -9.98 -11.69 10.98
C THR A 41 -10.30 -10.29 10.46
N LEU A 42 -11.30 -10.17 9.60
CA LEU A 42 -11.74 -8.89 9.01
C LEU A 42 -12.24 -7.91 10.08
N THR A 43 -12.90 -8.39 11.14
CA THR A 43 -13.35 -7.55 12.25
C THR A 43 -12.17 -7.03 13.07
N LEU A 44 -11.16 -7.87 13.32
CA LEU A 44 -9.93 -7.44 13.99
C LEU A 44 -9.18 -6.43 13.14
N GLU A 45 -9.12 -6.65 11.82
CA GLU A 45 -8.56 -5.67 10.90
C GLU A 45 -9.36 -4.37 10.97
N ALA A 46 -10.69 -4.39 10.84
CA ALA A 46 -11.55 -3.20 10.86
C ALA A 46 -11.37 -2.31 12.10
N LYS A 47 -11.08 -2.90 13.27
CA LYS A 47 -10.84 -2.17 14.53
C LYS A 47 -9.49 -1.47 14.62
N SER A 48 -8.54 -1.83 13.75
CA SER A 48 -7.22 -1.19 13.71
C SER A 48 -7.27 0.12 12.92
N ASN A 49 -6.62 1.17 13.44
CA ASN A 49 -6.46 2.45 12.74
C ASN A 49 -5.41 2.39 11.61
N VAL A 50 -4.73 1.25 11.47
CA VAL A 50 -3.71 1.04 10.42
C VAL A 50 -4.38 0.60 9.11
N ILE A 51 -4.01 1.26 8.03
CA ILE A 51 -4.40 0.93 6.66
C ILE A 51 -3.40 -0.07 6.09
N ASN A 52 -3.87 -1.28 5.75
CA ASN A 52 -3.00 -2.23 5.06
C ASN A 52 -2.94 -1.90 3.56
N ILE A 53 -1.74 -1.74 3.04
CA ILE A 53 -1.44 -1.63 1.61
C ILE A 53 -0.93 -2.98 1.12
N TYR A 54 -1.72 -3.63 0.28
CA TYR A 54 -1.44 -4.94 -0.27
C TYR A 54 -0.52 -4.83 -1.49
N VAL A 55 0.58 -5.58 -1.47
CA VAL A 55 1.62 -5.59 -2.50
C VAL A 55 1.62 -6.94 -3.21
N ASN A 56 1.47 -6.92 -4.53
CA ASN A 56 1.61 -8.03 -5.47
C ASN A 56 3.02 -8.08 -6.07
N ASN A 57 3.43 -9.25 -6.56
CA ASN A 57 4.69 -9.44 -7.30
C ASN A 57 5.90 -8.94 -6.48
N LEU A 58 5.93 -9.29 -5.19
CA LEU A 58 6.98 -8.86 -4.28
C LEU A 58 8.33 -9.39 -4.76
N ASN A 59 9.31 -8.50 -4.92
CA ASN A 59 10.65 -8.89 -5.30
C ASN A 59 11.27 -9.81 -4.24
N GLN A 60 11.77 -10.97 -4.65
CA GLN A 60 12.35 -11.98 -3.76
C GLN A 60 13.54 -11.47 -2.92
N ASN A 61 14.24 -10.44 -3.38
CA ASN A 61 15.38 -9.85 -2.67
C ASN A 61 14.94 -8.80 -1.63
N PHE A 62 13.64 -8.60 -1.44
CA PHE A 62 13.09 -7.61 -0.53
C PHE A 62 12.04 -8.21 0.39
N THR A 63 12.18 -7.94 1.69
CA THR A 63 11.19 -8.29 2.70
C THR A 63 10.44 -7.03 3.10
N LEU A 64 9.11 -7.06 3.05
CA LEU A 64 8.30 -5.94 3.52
C LEU A 64 8.55 -5.69 5.02
N PRO A 65 8.78 -4.45 5.44
CA PRO A 65 8.91 -4.12 6.86
C PRO A 65 7.64 -4.49 7.64
N SER A 66 7.80 -5.02 8.85
CA SER A 66 6.67 -5.38 9.72
C SER A 66 6.08 -4.18 10.47
N GLU A 67 6.84 -3.09 10.53
CA GLU A 67 6.45 -1.81 11.14
C GLU A 67 5.44 -1.03 10.29
N THR A 68 4.93 0.02 10.89
CA THR A 68 4.01 0.98 10.29
C THR A 68 4.74 2.25 9.86
N PHE A 69 4.12 2.93 8.90
CA PHE A 69 4.65 4.13 8.27
C PHE A 69 3.63 5.26 8.29
N LEU A 70 4.11 6.47 8.51
CA LEU A 70 3.38 7.69 8.22
C LEU A 70 3.75 8.19 6.82
N ILE A 71 2.78 8.82 6.17
CA ILE A 71 2.95 9.48 4.89
C ILE A 71 3.39 10.92 5.16
N ARG A 72 4.34 11.42 4.35
CA ARG A 72 4.76 12.80 4.42
C ARG A 72 3.63 13.74 3.98
N VAL A 73 3.45 14.83 4.70
CA VAL A 73 2.48 15.88 4.34
C VAL A 73 2.80 16.58 3.01
N ASP A 74 4.07 16.56 2.58
CA ASP A 74 4.57 17.25 1.39
C ASP A 74 4.76 16.31 0.18
N CYS A 75 3.83 15.38 -0.03
CA CYS A 75 3.89 14.44 -1.16
C CYS A 75 3.71 15.17 -2.52
N PRO A 76 4.63 14.96 -3.48
CA PRO A 76 4.43 15.38 -4.86
C PRO A 76 3.21 14.67 -5.49
N GLU A 77 2.57 15.31 -6.47
CA GLU A 77 1.36 14.79 -7.14
C GLU A 77 1.51 13.35 -7.69
N LYS A 78 2.72 12.95 -8.10
CA LYS A 78 2.98 11.67 -8.76
C LYS A 78 3.43 10.56 -7.82
N VAL A 79 3.74 10.86 -6.55
CA VAL A 79 4.33 9.89 -5.61
C VAL A 79 3.89 10.16 -4.18
N ILE A 80 3.50 9.11 -3.48
CA ILE A 80 3.30 9.13 -2.03
C ILE A 80 4.61 8.70 -1.38
N ARG A 81 5.17 9.54 -0.51
CA ARG A 81 6.46 9.32 0.16
C ARG A 81 6.24 9.06 1.65
N LEU A 82 6.96 8.09 2.19
CA LEU A 82 6.91 7.78 3.61
C LEU A 82 7.93 8.62 4.38
N GLU A 83 7.65 8.88 5.66
CA GLU A 83 8.55 9.66 6.52
C GLU A 83 9.82 8.90 6.89
N LYS A 84 9.67 7.61 7.23
CA LYS A 84 10.77 6.76 7.67
C LYS A 84 11.52 6.14 6.48
N ARG A 85 12.83 5.96 6.69
CA ARG A 85 13.73 5.22 5.78
C ARG A 85 14.19 3.94 6.45
N ILE A 86 14.41 2.89 5.67
CA ILE A 86 14.80 1.56 6.18
C ILE A 86 16.28 1.23 6.01
N GLY A 87 17.16 2.23 6.17
CA GLY A 87 18.61 2.04 6.11
C GLY A 87 19.17 1.90 4.69
N SER A 88 20.38 1.32 4.56
CA SER A 88 21.04 1.20 3.26
C SER A 88 20.54 -0.01 2.48
N ILE A 89 20.04 0.21 1.25
CA ILE A 89 19.42 -0.81 0.42
C ILE A 89 20.32 -1.18 -0.76
N GLU A 90 20.56 -2.48 -0.94
CA GLU A 90 21.31 -3.01 -2.08
C GLU A 90 20.55 -2.83 -3.40
N VAL A 91 21.26 -2.79 -4.52
CA VAL A 91 20.65 -2.57 -5.84
C VAL A 91 19.91 -3.84 -6.29
N PHE A 92 18.65 -3.71 -6.70
CA PHE A 92 17.87 -4.79 -7.31
C PHE A 92 16.74 -4.24 -8.18
N ASN A 93 16.41 -4.92 -9.29
CA ASN A 93 15.25 -4.59 -10.13
C ASN A 93 15.13 -3.08 -10.47
N ASN A 94 16.28 -2.44 -10.72
CA ASN A 94 16.42 -1.01 -10.97
C ASN A 94 16.55 -0.72 -12.48
N ASN A 95 16.76 0.56 -12.83
CA ASN A 95 17.01 1.04 -14.19
C ASN A 95 15.98 0.56 -15.22
N ARG A 96 14.72 0.56 -14.80
CA ARG A 96 13.57 0.26 -15.66
C ARG A 96 12.47 1.27 -15.41
N GLU A 97 11.61 1.41 -16.39
CA GLU A 97 10.42 2.23 -16.24
C GLU A 97 9.52 1.66 -15.14
N ILE A 98 9.01 2.53 -14.27
CA ILE A 98 8.22 2.15 -13.12
C ILE A 98 6.75 2.44 -13.45
N PRO A 99 5.87 1.42 -13.49
CA PRO A 99 4.44 1.62 -13.69
C PRO A 99 3.79 2.46 -12.59
N PRO A 100 2.63 3.08 -12.85
CA PRO A 100 1.77 3.60 -11.78
C PRO A 100 1.44 2.51 -10.75
N PHE A 101 1.16 2.91 -9.51
CA PHE A 101 0.80 2.03 -8.41
C PHE A 101 1.88 0.98 -8.10
N SER A 102 3.14 1.40 -8.16
CA SER A 102 4.30 0.57 -7.77
C SER A 102 4.80 0.97 -6.39
N LEU A 103 5.27 -0.02 -5.63
CA LEU A 103 6.07 0.22 -4.43
C LEU A 103 7.55 0.24 -4.81
N THR A 104 8.23 1.32 -4.48
CA THR A 104 9.64 1.52 -4.81
C THR A 104 10.45 1.88 -3.58
N ILE A 105 11.76 1.69 -3.68
CA ILE A 105 12.70 2.11 -2.65
C ILE A 105 13.99 2.63 -3.25
N ASP A 106 14.49 3.72 -2.69
CA ASP A 106 15.78 4.26 -3.07
C ASP A 106 16.91 3.35 -2.58
N ASN A 107 17.82 2.98 -3.47
CA ASN A 107 18.95 2.12 -3.16
C ASN A 107 20.20 2.93 -2.76
N LYS A 108 21.29 2.23 -2.44
CA LYS A 108 22.56 2.82 -2.00
C LYS A 108 23.17 3.82 -2.98
N LEU A 109 22.81 3.78 -4.26
CA LEU A 109 23.27 4.76 -5.26
C LEU A 109 22.64 6.14 -5.04
N ASN A 110 21.52 6.25 -4.30
CA ASN A 110 20.92 7.54 -3.95
C ASN A 110 21.54 8.20 -2.69
N GLY A 111 22.67 7.68 -2.22
CA GLY A 111 23.41 8.21 -1.08
C GLY A 111 22.52 8.39 0.16
N ARG A 112 22.37 9.64 0.61
CA ARG A 112 21.59 9.97 1.82
C ARG A 112 20.10 9.60 1.75
N TYR A 113 19.56 9.38 0.56
CA TYR A 113 18.16 9.02 0.35
C TYR A 113 17.93 7.50 0.32
N SER A 114 19.00 6.69 0.40
CA SER A 114 18.89 5.23 0.49
C SER A 114 17.91 4.81 1.60
N GLY A 115 17.05 3.85 1.27
CA GLY A 115 16.00 3.35 2.16
C GLY A 115 14.69 4.12 2.12
N GLU A 116 14.56 5.19 1.31
CA GLU A 116 13.31 5.93 1.19
C GLU A 116 12.28 5.15 0.36
N ILE A 117 11.15 4.81 0.98
CA ILE A 117 10.06 4.05 0.35
C ILE A 117 9.04 5.02 -0.25
N GLN A 118 8.53 4.67 -1.45
CA GLN A 118 7.54 5.48 -2.17
C GLN A 118 6.50 4.59 -2.84
N MET A 119 5.27 5.09 -2.96
CA MET A 119 4.24 4.52 -3.83
C MET A 119 4.02 5.45 -5.02
N THR A 120 4.16 4.94 -6.24
CA THR A 120 3.93 5.75 -7.45
C THR A 120 2.45 5.87 -7.75
N LEU A 121 2.00 7.07 -8.15
CA LEU A 121 0.64 7.33 -8.64
C LEU A 121 0.60 7.50 -10.16
N ALA A 122 1.75 7.74 -10.77
CA ALA A 122 1.94 7.84 -12.20
C ALA A 122 3.17 7.03 -12.65
N LYS A 123 3.30 6.85 -13.96
CA LYS A 123 4.47 6.23 -14.57
C LYS A 123 5.70 7.09 -14.29
N MET A 124 6.79 6.46 -13.85
CA MET A 124 8.06 7.13 -13.56
C MET A 124 9.17 6.62 -14.49
N PRO A 125 10.07 7.51 -14.97
CA PRO A 125 11.15 7.12 -15.85
C PRO A 125 12.16 6.20 -15.14
N ALA A 126 12.91 5.44 -15.92
CA ALA A 126 13.97 4.59 -15.42
C ALA A 126 15.04 5.39 -14.67
N ARG A 127 15.41 4.90 -13.49
CA ARG A 127 16.50 5.46 -12.68
C ARG A 127 17.31 4.33 -12.04
N GLU A 128 18.63 4.48 -12.04
CA GLU A 128 19.53 3.48 -11.48
C GLU A 128 19.46 3.41 -9.95
N TYR A 129 19.10 4.52 -9.31
CA TYR A 129 19.06 4.63 -7.85
C TYR A 129 17.72 4.23 -7.22
N ILE A 130 16.75 3.78 -8.03
CA ILE A 130 15.43 3.33 -7.56
C ILE A 130 15.26 1.84 -7.84
N ASN A 131 14.94 1.08 -6.82
CA ASN A 131 14.55 -0.31 -6.93
C ASN A 131 13.02 -0.43 -6.97
N LEU A 132 12.50 -1.30 -7.84
CA LEU A 132 11.09 -1.69 -7.84
C LEU A 132 10.86 -2.89 -6.91
N ILE A 133 10.09 -2.68 -5.83
CA ILE A 133 9.74 -3.72 -4.86
C ILE A 133 8.60 -4.59 -5.37
N GLY A 134 7.54 -3.98 -5.92
CA GLY A 134 6.34 -4.70 -6.34
C GLY A 134 5.24 -3.73 -6.79
N SER A 135 4.03 -4.24 -6.98
CA SER A 135 2.86 -3.47 -7.44
C SER A 135 1.76 -3.46 -6.38
N ILE A 136 1.14 -2.31 -6.13
CA ILE A 136 0.00 -2.19 -5.22
C ILE A 136 -1.23 -2.89 -5.84
N ALA A 137 -2.00 -3.59 -5.01
CA ALA A 137 -3.23 -4.25 -5.41
C ALA A 137 -4.19 -3.29 -6.13
N LYS A 138 -4.77 -3.75 -7.25
CA LYS A 138 -5.59 -2.93 -8.13
C LYS A 138 -6.81 -2.36 -7.42
N GLU A 139 -7.36 -3.13 -6.51
CA GLU A 139 -8.50 -2.81 -5.66
C GLU A 139 -8.24 -1.59 -4.76
N GLN A 140 -6.97 -1.22 -4.54
CA GLN A 140 -6.58 -0.07 -3.72
C GLN A 140 -6.13 1.15 -4.53
N HIS A 141 -6.11 1.08 -5.86
CA HIS A 141 -5.71 2.23 -6.69
C HIS A 141 -6.60 3.45 -6.43
N GLY A 142 -7.91 3.24 -6.26
CA GLY A 142 -8.86 4.31 -5.91
C GLY A 142 -8.57 4.96 -4.56
N LEU A 143 -8.22 4.15 -3.55
CA LEU A 143 -7.82 4.65 -2.22
C LEU A 143 -6.57 5.54 -2.32
N LEU A 144 -5.54 5.09 -3.05
CA LEU A 144 -4.30 5.86 -3.23
C LEU A 144 -4.54 7.21 -3.93
N LEU A 145 -5.45 7.26 -4.91
CA LEU A 145 -5.80 8.49 -5.63
C LEU A 145 -6.72 9.43 -4.84
N SER A 146 -7.44 8.92 -3.84
CA SER A 146 -8.44 9.70 -3.10
C SER A 146 -7.85 10.75 -2.15
N GLY A 147 -6.60 10.58 -1.73
CA GLY A 147 -5.97 11.42 -0.71
C GLY A 147 -6.40 11.12 0.74
N PHE A 148 -7.42 10.28 0.96
CA PHE A 148 -7.88 9.90 2.31
C PHE A 148 -6.85 9.15 3.16
N ILE A 149 -5.75 8.71 2.55
CA ILE A 149 -4.69 7.98 3.24
C ILE A 149 -3.61 8.91 3.83
N LEU A 150 -3.55 10.19 3.44
CA LEU A 150 -2.39 11.06 3.70
C LEU A 150 -2.12 11.33 5.18
N ASP A 151 -3.14 11.29 6.04
CA ASP A 151 -3.05 11.47 7.49
C ASP A 151 -3.07 10.14 8.27
N LYS A 152 -3.11 8.99 7.57
CA LYS A 152 -3.27 7.67 8.18
C LYS A 152 -1.93 6.97 8.33
N GLU A 153 -1.89 6.08 9.32
CA GLU A 153 -0.81 5.14 9.48
C GLU A 153 -1.02 3.94 8.55
N ILE A 154 0.02 3.55 7.82
CA ILE A 154 -0.06 2.48 6.83
C ILE A 154 0.89 1.33 7.16
N LYS A 155 0.56 0.14 6.66
CA LYS A 155 1.43 -1.04 6.72
C LYS A 155 1.40 -1.79 5.40
N PHE A 156 2.56 -2.25 4.92
CA PHE A 156 2.61 -3.10 3.74
C PHE A 156 2.36 -4.56 4.07
N VAL A 157 1.54 -5.22 3.26
CA VAL A 157 1.18 -6.63 3.40
C VAL A 157 1.40 -7.33 2.07
N ASN A 158 2.07 -8.48 2.06
CA ASN A 158 2.16 -9.28 0.85
C ASN A 158 0.76 -9.82 0.51
N ASN A 159 0.29 -9.56 -0.71
CA ASN A 159 -1.05 -9.92 -1.15
C ASN A 159 -1.13 -11.35 -1.70
N GLU A 160 0.01 -11.95 -2.03
CA GLU A 160 0.06 -13.33 -2.48
C GLU A 160 -0.29 -14.25 -1.31
N LYS A 161 -1.36 -15.04 -1.46
CA LYS A 161 -1.82 -15.99 -0.45
C LYS A 161 -0.68 -16.96 -0.12
N LYS A 162 -0.29 -17.01 1.15
CA LYS A 162 0.28 -18.24 1.72
C LYS A 162 -0.85 -19.24 1.96
#